data_AF-A0A380EH77-F1
#
_entry.id   AF-A0A380EH77-F1
#
_cell.length_a   1.000
_cell.length_b   1.000
_cell.length_c   1.000
_cell.angle_alpha   90.00
_cell.angle_beta   90.00
_cell.angle_gamma   90.00
#
_symmetry.space_group_name_H-M   'P 1'
#
loop_
_entity.id
_entity.type
_entity.pdbx_description
1 polymer ?
#
loop_
_entity_poly.entity_id
_entity_poly.type
_entity_poly.pdbx_seq_one_letter_code
_entity_poly.pdbx_strand_id
1 'polypeptide(L)'
;MAHIFRAADDYHCLFVFLSLRIQNSEHFYSAVFDYWWMFGISFLFFALASLLTFFKKKHGLAFVFVILQMMFAFFGYGISKLPYLLYPFVKITDAYVNPEMGWTLVIVFILGLLLLLPSLILLLRLFVFDKEYVEGKKS
;
A
#
# COMPACT_ATOMS: atom_id res chain seq x y z
N MET A 1 -4.31 6.07 38.70
CA MET A 1 -3.60 4.98 38.02
C MET A 1 -3.82 4.96 36.50
N ALA A 2 -5.06 5.15 36.00
CA ALA A 2 -5.35 5.16 34.54
C ALA A 2 -4.88 6.42 33.76
N HIS A 3 -4.53 7.51 34.44
CA HIS A 3 -4.03 8.75 33.81
C HIS A 3 -2.51 8.79 33.60
N ILE A 4 -1.75 7.91 34.24
CA ILE A 4 -0.27 7.84 34.10
C ILE A 4 0.12 6.94 32.92
N PHE A 5 -0.72 5.95 32.59
CA PHE A 5 -0.47 5.05 31.46
C PHE A 5 -0.61 5.75 30.10
N ARG A 6 -1.52 6.74 29.99
CA ARG A 6 -1.79 7.44 28.72
C ARG A 6 -0.68 8.38 28.26
N ALA A 7 0.19 8.82 29.17
CA ALA A 7 1.33 9.68 28.83
C ALA A 7 2.57 8.88 28.41
N ALA A 8 2.68 7.59 28.77
CA ALA A 8 3.82 6.76 28.43
C ALA A 8 3.78 6.25 26.97
N ASP A 9 2.58 6.14 26.39
CA ASP A 9 2.39 5.63 25.02
C ASP A 9 2.81 6.64 23.93
N ASP A 10 2.82 7.95 24.24
CA ASP A 10 3.16 8.99 23.26
C ASP A 10 4.65 9.04 22.90
N TYR A 11 5.53 8.63 23.82
CA TYR A 11 6.98 8.67 23.61
C TYR A 11 7.49 7.50 22.75
N HIS A 12 6.77 6.37 22.72
CA HIS A 12 7.18 5.21 21.94
C HIS A 12 7.06 5.46 20.44
N CYS A 13 5.99 6.14 20.01
CA CYS A 13 5.82 6.54 18.62
C CYS A 13 6.94 7.49 18.17
N LEU A 14 7.24 8.52 18.97
CA LEU A 14 8.33 9.45 18.66
C LEU A 14 9.69 8.76 18.59
N PHE A 15 9.95 7.81 19.49
CA PHE A 15 11.21 7.05 19.52
C PHE A 15 11.36 6.09 18.34
N VAL A 16 10.25 5.45 17.90
CA VAL A 16 10.22 4.62 16.68
C VAL A 16 10.45 5.48 15.43
N PHE A 17 9.77 6.63 15.30
CA PHE A 17 9.99 7.55 14.18
C PHE A 17 11.40 8.14 14.15
N LEU A 18 11.98 8.45 15.32
CA LEU A 18 13.35 8.93 15.44
C LEU A 18 14.37 7.84 15.10
N SER A 19 14.13 6.61 15.53
CA SER A 19 14.99 5.45 15.22
C SER A 19 14.99 5.13 13.73
N LEU A 20 13.83 5.19 13.07
CA LEU A 20 13.73 4.99 11.62
C LEU A 20 14.47 6.07 10.81
N ARG A 21 14.48 7.32 11.28
CA ARG A 21 15.23 8.43 10.65
C ARG A 21 16.75 8.24 10.74
N ILE A 22 17.24 7.71 11.86
CA ILE A 22 18.67 7.49 12.09
C ILE A 22 19.18 6.27 11.31
N GLN A 23 18.31 5.28 11.08
CA GLN A 23 18.70 4.00 10.49
C GLN A 23 18.93 4.06 8.96
N ASN A 24 18.32 5.02 8.24
CA ASN A 24 18.48 5.10 6.78
C ASN A 24 18.23 6.50 6.19
N SER A 25 19.18 7.42 6.35
CA SER A 25 19.08 8.82 5.90
C SER A 25 18.94 8.97 4.37
N GLU A 26 19.57 8.08 3.60
CA GLU A 26 19.53 8.07 2.13
C GLU A 26 18.13 7.74 1.59
N HIS A 27 17.45 6.76 2.21
CA HIS A 27 16.05 6.43 1.90
C HIS A 27 15.09 7.57 2.24
N PHE A 28 15.32 8.24 3.38
CA PHE A 28 14.47 9.35 3.80
C PHE A 28 14.60 10.53 2.83
N TYR A 29 15.82 10.85 2.38
CA TYR A 29 16.03 11.95 1.43
C TYR A 29 15.38 11.65 0.07
N SER A 30 15.58 10.45 -0.48
CA SER A 30 14.97 10.06 -1.77
C SER A 30 13.44 10.01 -1.70
N ALA A 31 12.87 9.47 -0.61
CA ALA A 31 11.42 9.41 -0.42
C ALA A 31 10.77 10.81 -0.30
N VAL A 32 11.45 11.74 0.38
CA VAL A 32 10.91 13.07 0.73
C VAL A 32 11.20 14.12 -0.33
N PHE A 33 12.28 14.02 -1.10
CA PHE A 33 12.59 15.01 -2.12
C PHE A 33 12.10 14.62 -3.51
N ASP A 34 12.20 13.34 -3.91
CA ASP A 34 11.85 12.92 -5.27
C ASP A 34 10.44 12.34 -5.39
N TYR A 35 9.97 11.62 -4.36
CA TYR A 35 8.70 10.86 -4.41
C TYR A 35 7.60 11.36 -3.47
N TRP A 36 7.78 12.54 -2.87
CA TRP A 36 6.80 13.12 -1.93
C TRP A 36 5.40 13.27 -2.53
N TRP A 37 5.33 13.54 -3.84
CA TRP A 37 4.08 13.70 -4.57
C TRP A 37 3.22 12.42 -4.55
N MET A 38 3.82 11.23 -4.51
CA MET A 38 3.08 9.96 -4.40
C MET A 38 2.43 9.82 -3.02
N PHE A 39 3.13 10.25 -1.97
CA PHE A 39 2.57 10.31 -0.62
C PHE A 39 1.48 11.39 -0.51
N GLY A 40 1.66 12.54 -1.17
CA GLY A 40 0.65 13.59 -1.28
C GLY A 40 -0.63 13.11 -1.98
N ILE A 41 -0.50 12.39 -3.09
CA ILE A 41 -1.63 11.78 -3.82
C ILE A 41 -2.33 10.73 -2.96
N SER A 42 -1.57 9.87 -2.26
CA SER A 42 -2.15 8.92 -1.29
C SER A 42 -2.97 9.66 -0.23
N PHE A 43 -2.45 10.74 0.34
CA PHE A 43 -3.17 11.54 1.34
C PHE A 43 -4.44 12.19 0.77
N LEU A 44 -4.42 12.63 -0.49
CA LEU A 44 -5.61 13.12 -1.18
C LEU A 44 -6.68 12.03 -1.29
N PHE A 45 -6.31 10.81 -1.70
CA PHE A 45 -7.25 9.69 -1.76
C PHE A 45 -7.78 9.30 -0.38
N PHE A 46 -6.95 9.36 0.66
CA PHE A 46 -7.37 9.18 2.05
C PHE A 46 -8.44 10.20 2.44
N ALA A 47 -8.22 11.49 2.16
CA ALA A 47 -9.18 12.55 2.47
C ALA A 47 -10.51 12.36 1.72
N LEU A 48 -10.46 12.03 0.43
CA LEU A 48 -11.64 11.73 -0.37
C LEU A 48 -12.40 10.50 0.15
N ALA A 49 -11.71 9.42 0.47
CA ALA A 49 -12.31 8.21 1.04
C ALA A 49 -12.98 8.48 2.39
N SER A 50 -12.31 9.24 3.25
CA SER A 50 -12.84 9.66 4.56
C SER A 50 -14.10 10.51 4.39
N LEU A 51 -14.07 11.50 3.50
CA LEU A 51 -15.21 12.37 3.21
C LEU A 51 -16.42 11.58 2.67
N LEU A 52 -16.21 10.68 1.69
CA LEU A 52 -17.28 9.81 1.19
C LEU A 52 -17.87 8.91 2.29
N THR A 53 -17.03 8.43 3.21
CA THR A 53 -17.46 7.61 4.35
C THR A 53 -18.29 8.42 5.34
N PHE A 54 -17.89 9.64 5.66
CA PHE A 54 -18.63 10.56 6.54
C PHE A 54 -20.02 10.90 5.98
N PHE A 55 -20.13 11.13 4.67
CA PHE A 55 -21.42 11.41 4.03
C PHE A 55 -22.29 10.15 3.80
N LYS A 56 -21.82 8.96 4.20
CA LYS A 56 -22.49 7.65 4.02
C LYS A 56 -23.03 7.41 2.60
N LYS A 57 -22.38 7.99 1.58
CA LYS A 57 -22.75 7.82 0.17
C LYS A 57 -21.79 6.84 -0.50
N LYS A 58 -22.35 5.85 -1.19
CA LYS A 58 -21.63 4.91 -2.09
C LYS A 58 -20.36 4.29 -1.47
N HIS A 59 -20.55 3.43 -0.45
CA HIS A 59 -19.44 2.71 0.22
C HIS A 59 -18.47 1.99 -0.73
N GLY A 60 -18.95 1.51 -1.88
CA GLY A 60 -18.10 0.94 -2.92
C GLY A 60 -17.02 1.88 -3.47
N LEU A 61 -17.33 3.16 -3.66
CA LEU A 61 -16.36 4.15 -4.13
C LEU A 61 -15.34 4.52 -3.06
N ALA A 62 -15.77 4.61 -1.79
CA ALA A 62 -14.86 4.83 -0.68
C ALA A 62 -13.82 3.70 -0.57
N PHE A 63 -14.26 2.45 -0.76
CA PHE A 63 -13.35 1.29 -0.77
C PHE A 63 -12.32 1.36 -1.90
N VAL A 64 -12.74 1.73 -3.12
CA VAL A 64 -11.81 1.91 -4.26
C VAL A 64 -10.78 3.00 -3.96
N PHE A 65 -11.19 4.12 -3.36
CA PHE A 65 -10.24 5.17 -2.97
C PHE A 65 -9.24 4.73 -1.89
N VAL A 66 -9.65 3.89 -0.93
CA VAL A 66 -8.72 3.30 0.05
C VAL A 66 -7.71 2.37 -0.62
N ILE A 67 -8.15 1.57 -1.60
CA ILE A 67 -7.22 0.74 -2.37
C ILE A 67 -6.20 1.62 -3.10
N LEU A 68 -6.65 2.65 -3.81
CA LEU A 68 -5.76 3.56 -4.53
C LEU A 68 -4.80 4.27 -3.56
N GLN A 69 -5.30 4.75 -2.43
CA GLN A 69 -4.51 5.33 -1.36
C GLN A 69 -3.36 4.40 -0.94
N MET A 70 -3.69 3.13 -0.64
CA MET A 70 -2.68 2.14 -0.24
C MET A 70 -1.70 1.85 -1.37
N MET A 71 -2.17 1.75 -2.62
CA MET A 71 -1.31 1.53 -3.79
C MET A 71 -0.27 2.65 -3.93
N PHE A 72 -0.68 3.93 -3.92
CA PHE A 72 0.26 5.03 -4.08
C PHE A 72 1.26 5.14 -2.93
N ALA A 73 0.82 4.93 -1.68
CA ALA A 73 1.71 4.93 -0.52
C ALA A 73 2.72 3.78 -0.60
N PHE A 74 2.26 2.57 -0.93
CA PHE A 74 3.11 1.39 -1.03
C PHE A 74 4.13 1.52 -2.18
N PHE A 75 3.70 1.98 -3.34
CA PHE A 75 4.60 2.22 -4.48
C PHE A 75 5.61 3.34 -4.20
N GLY A 76 5.18 4.48 -3.62
CA GLY A 76 6.09 5.57 -3.26
C GLY A 76 7.16 5.14 -2.24
N TYR A 77 6.77 4.29 -1.29
CA TYR A 77 7.72 3.68 -0.35
C TYR A 77 8.63 2.64 -1.00
N GLY A 78 8.14 1.86 -1.97
CA GLY A 78 8.93 0.86 -2.68
C GLY A 78 10.00 1.48 -3.57
N ILE A 79 9.64 2.51 -4.35
CA ILE A 79 10.56 3.16 -5.29
C ILE A 79 11.66 3.92 -4.53
N SER A 80 11.33 4.53 -3.39
CA SER A 80 12.34 5.21 -2.56
C SER A 80 13.38 4.27 -1.93
N LYS A 81 13.24 2.95 -2.10
CA LYS A 81 14.26 1.96 -1.72
C LYS A 81 15.23 1.56 -2.82
N LEU A 82 14.87 1.81 -4.07
CA LEU A 82 15.71 1.43 -5.20
C LEU A 82 17.03 2.22 -5.15
N PRO A 83 18.18 1.62 -5.54
CA PRO A 83 18.36 0.30 -6.14
C PRO A 83 18.62 -0.85 -5.14
N TYR A 84 18.43 -0.62 -3.83
CA TYR A 84 18.76 -1.58 -2.78
C TYR A 84 17.53 -2.37 -2.35
N LEU A 85 17.63 -3.71 -2.34
CA LEU A 85 16.62 -4.58 -1.75
C LEU A 85 16.80 -4.70 -0.24
N LEU A 86 18.07 -4.79 0.20
CA LEU A 86 18.47 -4.74 1.60
C LEU A 86 19.76 -3.94 1.72
N TYR A 87 19.64 -2.69 2.15
CA TYR A 87 20.81 -1.84 2.37
C TYR A 87 21.68 -2.39 3.53
N PRO A 88 23.02 -2.42 3.41
CA PRO A 88 23.85 -2.11 2.23
C PRO A 88 24.21 -3.32 1.35
N PHE A 89 23.75 -4.53 1.70
CA PHE A 89 24.30 -5.79 1.18
C PHE A 89 23.70 -6.30 -0.14
N VAL A 90 22.44 -5.95 -0.46
CA VAL A 90 21.74 -6.50 -1.62
C VAL A 90 21.28 -5.39 -2.54
N LYS A 91 21.96 -5.26 -3.68
CA LYS A 91 21.56 -4.38 -4.80
C LYS A 91 20.91 -5.20 -5.91
N ILE A 92 20.01 -4.56 -6.66
CA ILE A 92 19.37 -5.17 -7.83
C ILE A 92 20.40 -5.49 -8.93
N THR A 93 21.48 -4.72 -9.02
CA THR A 93 22.57 -4.90 -10.00
C THR A 93 23.49 -6.07 -9.71
N ASP A 94 23.55 -6.53 -8.46
CA ASP A 94 24.46 -7.61 -8.05
C ASP A 94 23.83 -8.99 -8.30
N ALA A 95 22.54 -9.03 -8.65
CA ALA A 95 21.82 -10.26 -8.95
C ALA A 95 22.26 -10.82 -10.32
N TYR A 96 23.20 -11.75 -10.30
CA TYR A 96 23.69 -12.50 -11.46
C TYR A 96 22.67 -13.58 -11.88
N VAL A 97 21.49 -13.15 -12.34
CA VAL A 97 20.45 -14.04 -12.88
C VAL A 97 20.57 -14.12 -14.40
N ASN A 98 20.30 -15.30 -14.96
CA ASN A 98 20.21 -15.47 -16.41
C ASN A 98 19.10 -14.56 -16.97
N PRO A 99 19.38 -13.70 -17.97
CA PRO A 99 18.40 -12.76 -18.51
C PRO A 99 17.10 -13.44 -18.99
N GLU A 100 17.19 -14.67 -19.52
CA GLU A 100 16.03 -15.44 -19.98
C GLU A 100 15.10 -15.84 -18.83
N MET A 101 15.68 -16.17 -17.66
CA MET A 101 14.90 -16.48 -16.46
C MET A 101 14.19 -15.23 -15.93
N GLY A 102 14.85 -14.07 -16.00
CA GLY A 102 14.27 -12.79 -15.63
C GLY A 102 13.00 -12.48 -16.43
N TRP A 103 13.07 -12.58 -17.76
CA TRP A 103 11.92 -12.39 -18.63
C TRP A 103 10.79 -13.39 -18.37
N THR A 104 11.13 -14.66 -18.17
CA THR A 104 10.14 -15.71 -17.87
C THR A 104 9.36 -15.41 -16.59
N LEU A 105 10.05 -15.00 -15.52
CA LEU A 105 9.40 -14.63 -14.27
C LEU A 105 8.47 -13.43 -14.42
N VAL A 106 8.88 -12.42 -15.19
CA VAL A 106 8.03 -11.24 -15.47
C VAL A 106 6.76 -11.66 -16.21
N ILE A 107 6.87 -12.50 -17.23
CA ILE A 107 5.70 -12.99 -17.99
C ILE A 107 4.75 -13.78 -17.09
N VAL A 108 5.28 -14.74 -16.32
CA VAL A 108 4.46 -15.55 -15.40
C VAL A 108 3.79 -14.68 -14.34
N PHE A 109 4.49 -13.67 -13.83
CA PHE A 109 3.92 -12.71 -12.88
C PHE A 109 2.77 -11.91 -13.49
N ILE A 110 2.92 -11.43 -14.73
CA ILE A 110 1.85 -10.72 -15.46
C ILE A 110 0.65 -11.64 -15.68
N LEU A 111 0.87 -12.89 -16.12
CA LEU A 111 -0.21 -13.86 -16.29
C LEU A 111 -0.92 -14.18 -14.97
N GLY A 112 -0.16 -14.31 -13.88
CA GLY A 112 -0.69 -14.48 -12.52
C GLY A 112 -1.56 -13.30 -12.07
N LEU A 113 -1.11 -12.07 -12.31
CA LEU A 113 -1.90 -10.86 -12.03
C LEU A 113 -3.16 -10.79 -12.89
N LEU A 114 -3.07 -11.17 -14.17
CA LEU A 114 -4.20 -11.20 -15.10
C LEU A 114 -5.27 -12.21 -14.67
N LEU A 115 -4.92 -13.27 -13.95
CA LEU A 115 -5.87 -14.21 -13.34
C LEU A 115 -6.38 -13.71 -11.97
N LEU A 116 -5.51 -13.08 -11.18
CA LEU A 116 -5.82 -12.62 -9.82
C LEU A 116 -6.78 -11.43 -9.80
N LEU A 117 -6.56 -10.42 -10.64
CA LEU A 117 -7.43 -9.25 -10.75
C LEU A 117 -8.90 -9.60 -11.06
N PRO A 118 -9.24 -10.37 -12.11
CA PRO A 118 -10.63 -10.71 -12.41
C PRO A 118 -11.23 -11.63 -11.35
N SER A 119 -10.48 -12.57 -10.78
CA SER A 119 -11.02 -13.43 -9.73
C SER A 119 -11.41 -12.65 -8.47
N LEU A 120 -10.57 -11.67 -8.06
CA LEU A 120 -10.90 -10.78 -6.94
C LEU A 120 -12.08 -9.85 -7.25
N ILE A 121 -12.16 -9.30 -8.46
CA ILE A 121 -13.29 -8.46 -8.88
C ILE A 121 -14.60 -9.25 -8.89
N LEU A 122 -14.59 -10.49 -9.41
CA LEU A 122 -15.76 -11.37 -9.39
C LEU A 122 -16.21 -11.69 -7.97
N LEU A 123 -15.26 -12.01 -7.07
CA LEU A 123 -15.53 -12.28 -5.66
C LEU A 123 -16.15 -11.05 -4.97
N LEU A 124 -15.53 -9.88 -5.12
CA LEU A 124 -16.07 -8.65 -4.55
C LEU A 124 -17.46 -8.31 -5.12
N ARG A 125 -17.68 -8.52 -6.43
CA ARG A 125 -18.98 -8.30 -7.06
C ARG A 125 -20.06 -9.22 -6.49
N LEU A 126 -19.73 -10.50 -6.27
CA LEU A 126 -20.67 -11.49 -5.75
C LEU A 126 -21.03 -11.25 -4.28
N PHE A 127 -20.04 -10.96 -3.43
CA PHE A 127 -20.24 -10.90 -1.97
C PHE A 127 -20.51 -9.49 -1.42
N VAL A 128 -19.98 -8.44 -2.06
CA VAL A 128 -20.00 -7.08 -1.51
C VAL A 128 -20.98 -6.16 -2.24
N PHE A 129 -21.18 -6.37 -3.55
CA PHE A 129 -22.01 -5.47 -4.37
C PHE A 129 -23.40 -6.01 -4.68
N ASP A 130 -23.63 -7.32 -4.53
CA ASP A 130 -24.94 -7.91 -4.77
C ASP A 130 -25.78 -7.93 -3.49
N LYS A 131 -26.68 -6.94 -3.38
CA LYS A 131 -27.67 -6.88 -2.29
C LYS A 131 -28.66 -8.05 -2.33
N GLU A 132 -28.93 -8.65 -3.51
CA GLU A 132 -29.87 -9.78 -3.62
C GLU A 132 -29.23 -11.09 -3.13
N TYR A 133 -27.90 -11.23 -3.24
CA TYR A 133 -27.14 -12.35 -2.67
C TYR A 133 -27.04 -12.26 -1.14
N VAL A 134 -26.82 -11.06 -0.60
CA VAL A 134 -26.79 -10.81 0.86
C VAL A 134 -28.18 -10.96 1.52
N GLU A 135 -29.26 -10.69 0.78
CA GLU A 135 -30.64 -10.87 1.25
C GLU A 135 -31.25 -12.25 0.97
N GLY A 136 -30.52 -13.16 0.29
CA GLY A 136 -30.96 -14.56 0.08
C GLY A 136 -32.19 -14.73 -0.84
N LYS A 137 -32.50 -13.75 -1.71
CA LYS A 137 -33.73 -13.74 -2.52
C LYS A 137 -33.59 -14.35 -3.92
N LYS A 138 -32.40 -14.81 -4.31
CA LYS A 138 -32.21 -15.64 -5.51
C LYS A 138 -31.82 -17.05 -5.08
N SER A 139 -32.84 -17.92 -5.10
CA SER A 139 -32.65 -19.37 -5.23
C SER A 139 -32.62 -19.76 -6.70
#